data_AF-A0A950DIB4-F1
#
_entry.id   AF-A0A950DIB4-F1
#
_cell.length_a   1.000
_cell.length_b   1.000
_cell.length_c   1.000
_cell.angle_alpha   90.00
_cell.angle_beta   90.00
_cell.angle_gamma   90.00
#
_symmetry.space_group_name_H-M   'P 1'
#
loop_
_entity.id
_entity.type
_entity.pdbx_description
1 polymer ?
#
loop_
_entity_poly.entity_id
_entity_poly.type
_entity_poly.pdbx_seq_one_letter_code
_entity_poly.pdbx_strand_id
1 'polypeptide(L)'
;MAFDQQSQDPGPRPPGSQPADSRRGRPLRIAQLASLYERIPPNFYGGTERVVSYLTEELVRRGHEVSLFASGDSITSARLVSGFPRSLRLAGLSSSGIGPGLHMPMLADVYGSADRFDIIHSHIDYWCFPF
;
A
#
# COMPACT_ATOMS: atom_id res chain seq x y z
N MET A 1 -20.14 45.32 -50.42
CA MET A 1 -19.15 44.28 -50.11
C MET A 1 -18.80 44.37 -48.64
N ALA A 2 -19.16 43.36 -47.84
CA ALA A 2 -18.36 42.84 -46.73
C ALA A 2 -19.14 41.67 -46.12
N PHE A 3 -18.52 40.50 -46.15
CA PHE A 3 -19.04 39.23 -45.69
C PHE A 3 -19.04 39.14 -44.16
N ASP A 4 -19.96 38.28 -43.71
CA ASP A 4 -20.17 37.67 -42.40
C ASP A 4 -18.89 37.04 -41.80
N GLN A 5 -18.73 37.14 -40.47
CA GLN A 5 -17.98 36.19 -39.65
C GLN A 5 -18.32 36.35 -38.17
N GLN A 6 -19.43 35.72 -37.78
CA GLN A 6 -19.72 35.40 -36.38
C GLN A 6 -18.64 34.47 -35.81
N SER A 7 -18.01 34.92 -34.72
CA SER A 7 -17.11 34.11 -33.88
C SER A 7 -17.89 32.96 -33.24
N GLN A 8 -17.68 31.73 -33.73
CA GLN A 8 -18.19 30.53 -33.08
C GLN A 8 -17.36 30.25 -31.83
N ASP A 9 -17.99 30.39 -30.67
CA ASP A 9 -17.46 29.92 -29.40
C ASP A 9 -17.48 28.37 -29.41
N PRO A 10 -16.37 27.66 -29.11
CA PRO A 10 -16.38 26.21 -29.13
C PRO A 10 -17.26 25.72 -27.97
N GLY A 11 -18.36 25.05 -28.31
CA GLY A 11 -19.30 24.51 -27.34
C GLY A 11 -18.65 23.58 -26.31
N PRO A 12 -19.34 23.30 -25.18
CA PRO A 12 -18.81 22.46 -24.12
C PRO A 12 -18.46 21.06 -24.67
N ARG A 13 -17.26 20.58 -24.33
CA ARG A 13 -16.77 19.26 -24.76
C ARG A 13 -17.78 18.18 -24.38
N PRO A 14 -18.11 17.24 -25.29
CA PRO A 14 -19.03 16.16 -24.98
C PRO A 14 -18.48 15.29 -23.83
N PRO A 15 -19.32 14.83 -22.90
CA PRO A 15 -18.90 13.96 -21.82
C PRO A 15 -18.65 12.56 -22.39
N GLY A 16 -17.38 12.22 -22.65
CA GLY A 16 -17.03 10.88 -23.11
C GLY A 16 -15.81 10.79 -24.01
N SER A 17 -14.64 11.13 -23.48
CA SER A 17 -13.36 10.54 -23.88
C SER A 17 -12.27 11.15 -23.00
N GLN A 18 -12.23 10.70 -21.74
CA GLN A 18 -10.96 10.77 -21.03
C GLN A 18 -9.95 9.97 -21.87
N PRO A 19 -8.77 10.50 -22.18
CA PRO A 19 -7.74 9.73 -22.86
C PRO A 19 -7.56 8.43 -22.08
N ALA A 20 -7.52 7.29 -22.78
CA ALA A 20 -7.31 6.00 -22.16
C ALA A 20 -6.02 6.11 -21.33
N ASP A 21 -6.18 6.04 -19.99
CA ASP A 21 -5.05 6.13 -19.08
C ASP A 21 -4.07 5.00 -19.45
N SER A 22 -2.93 5.39 -20.00
CA SER A 22 -1.81 4.49 -20.36
C SER A 22 -1.32 3.65 -19.17
N ARG A 23 -1.77 3.95 -17.95
CA ARG A 23 -1.54 3.15 -16.74
C ARG A 23 -2.49 1.96 -16.60
N ARG A 24 -3.58 1.85 -17.38
CA ARG A 24 -4.49 0.69 -17.31
C ARG A 24 -3.76 -0.57 -17.80
N GLY A 25 -3.52 -1.50 -16.88
CA GLY A 25 -2.97 -2.83 -17.20
C GLY A 25 -1.45 -2.98 -17.02
N ARG A 26 -0.72 -1.94 -16.57
CA ARG A 26 0.69 -2.11 -16.18
C ARG A 26 0.82 -2.71 -14.77
N PRO A 27 1.89 -3.46 -14.47
CA PRO A 27 2.31 -3.76 -13.10
C PRO A 27 2.40 -2.48 -12.26
N LEU A 28 1.98 -2.59 -10.99
CA LEU A 28 2.02 -1.51 -10.01
C LEU A 28 3.06 -1.86 -8.96
N ARG A 29 3.70 -0.83 -8.40
CA ARG A 29 4.59 -0.95 -7.24
C ARG A 29 3.79 -0.66 -5.98
N ILE A 30 3.57 -1.68 -5.16
CA ILE A 30 2.64 -1.62 -4.02
C ILE A 30 3.42 -1.85 -2.72
N ALA A 31 3.39 -0.88 -1.82
CA ALA A 31 3.75 -1.10 -0.42
C ALA A 31 2.53 -1.60 0.34
N GLN A 32 2.61 -2.81 0.88
CA GLN A 32 1.59 -3.41 1.72
C GLN A 32 2.06 -3.33 3.17
N LEU A 33 1.38 -2.58 4.03
CA LEU A 33 1.77 -2.41 5.43
C LEU A 33 0.90 -3.29 6.32
N ALA A 34 1.56 -4.07 7.17
CA ALA A 34 0.93 -4.85 8.23
C ALA A 34 1.43 -4.42 9.61
N SER A 35 0.61 -4.73 10.61
CA SER A 35 1.00 -4.60 12.01
C SER A 35 2.15 -5.55 12.34
N LEU A 36 3.10 -5.10 13.17
CA LEU A 36 4.18 -5.94 13.70
C LEU A 36 3.69 -6.82 14.86
N TYR A 37 2.47 -6.64 15.36
CA TYR A 37 1.97 -7.46 16.48
C TYR A 37 1.87 -8.93 16.13
N GLU A 38 1.51 -9.23 14.89
CA GLU A 38 1.38 -10.58 14.38
C GLU A 38 2.09 -10.72 13.03
N ARG A 39 2.66 -11.90 12.77
CA ARG A 39 3.33 -12.18 11.49
C ARG A 39 2.34 -12.43 10.37
N ILE A 40 2.81 -12.36 9.13
CA ILE A 40 2.01 -12.62 7.92
C ILE A 40 2.51 -13.90 7.23
N PRO A 41 1.67 -14.90 6.94
CA PRO A 41 0.36 -15.15 7.54
C PRO A 41 0.47 -15.35 9.07
N PRO A 42 -0.64 -15.18 9.80
CA PRO A 42 -0.65 -15.29 11.26
C PRO A 42 -0.49 -16.73 11.71
N ASN A 43 0.30 -16.94 12.77
CA ASN A 43 0.43 -18.25 13.41
C ASN A 43 -0.80 -18.60 14.27
N PHE A 44 -1.54 -17.59 14.73
CA PHE A 44 -2.70 -17.78 15.62
C PHE A 44 -3.88 -16.92 15.14
N TYR A 45 -4.64 -16.31 16.05
CA TYR A 45 -5.68 -15.35 15.69
C TYR A 45 -5.05 -14.09 15.07
N GLY A 46 -5.58 -13.70 13.91
CA GLY A 46 -5.12 -12.57 13.10
C GLY A 46 -6.04 -12.46 11.88
N GLY A 47 -7.15 -11.73 12.03
CA GLY A 47 -8.13 -11.57 10.96
C GLY A 47 -7.56 -10.72 9.83
N THR A 48 -7.10 -9.52 10.18
CA THR A 48 -6.44 -8.57 9.28
C THR A 48 -5.21 -9.20 8.65
N GLU A 49 -4.33 -9.82 9.43
CA GLU A 49 -3.09 -10.42 8.93
C GLU A 49 -3.33 -11.53 7.90
N ARG A 50 -4.42 -12.30 8.06
CA ARG A 50 -4.82 -13.30 7.08
C ARG A 50 -5.28 -12.66 5.78
N VAL A 51 -6.06 -11.57 5.86
CA VAL A 51 -6.47 -10.80 4.68
C VAL A 51 -5.26 -10.20 3.97
N VAL A 52 -4.33 -9.60 4.72
CA VAL A 52 -3.07 -9.06 4.19
C VAL A 52 -2.28 -10.13 3.47
N SER A 53 -2.16 -11.33 4.05
CA SER A 53 -1.49 -12.46 3.40
C SER A 53 -2.16 -12.80 2.06
N TYR A 54 -3.47 -13.04 2.04
CA TYR A 54 -4.18 -13.40 0.80
C TYR A 54 -4.08 -12.32 -0.27
N LEU A 55 -4.24 -11.06 0.12
CA LEU A 55 -4.14 -9.94 -0.80
C LEU A 55 -2.72 -9.81 -1.37
N THR A 56 -1.70 -9.93 -0.52
CA THR A 56 -0.29 -9.85 -0.92
C THR A 56 0.03 -10.91 -1.97
N GLU A 57 -0.26 -12.17 -1.67
CA GLU A 57 0.04 -13.28 -2.58
C GLU A 57 -0.73 -13.16 -3.90
N GLU A 58 -2.00 -12.75 -3.84
CA GLU A 58 -2.81 -12.56 -5.04
C GLU A 58 -2.33 -11.39 -5.90
N LEU A 59 -1.88 -10.28 -5.29
CA LEU A 59 -1.30 -9.15 -6.03
C LEU A 59 0.01 -9.53 -6.71
N VAL A 60 0.86 -10.29 -6.03
CA VAL A 60 2.09 -10.86 -6.64
C VAL A 60 1.71 -11.79 -7.79
N ARG A 61 0.75 -12.70 -7.60
CA ARG A 61 0.28 -13.63 -8.65
C ARG A 61 -0.27 -12.92 -9.88
N ARG A 62 -0.85 -11.73 -9.71
CA ARG A 62 -1.34 -10.86 -10.80
C ARG A 62 -0.23 -10.06 -11.49
N GLY A 63 1.02 -10.20 -11.06
CA GLY A 63 2.19 -9.57 -11.67
C GLY A 63 2.50 -8.17 -11.14
N HIS A 64 1.98 -7.77 -9.99
CA HIS A 64 2.37 -6.52 -9.34
C HIS A 64 3.67 -6.68 -8.54
N GLU A 65 4.44 -5.60 -8.44
CA GLU A 65 5.63 -5.54 -7.60
C GLU A 65 5.23 -5.18 -6.17
N VAL A 66 5.14 -6.19 -5.31
CA VAL A 66 4.68 -6.00 -3.93
C VAL A 66 5.86 -6.02 -2.96
N SER A 67 5.94 -5.00 -2.10
CA SER A 67 6.79 -4.99 -0.90
C SER A 67 5.89 -5.08 0.33
N LEU A 68 6.04 -6.13 1.13
CA LEU A 68 5.32 -6.34 2.38
C LEU A 68 6.15 -5.79 3.54
N PHE A 69 5.66 -4.73 4.18
CA PHE A 69 6.21 -4.17 5.41
C PHE A 69 5.53 -4.87 6.60
N ALA A 70 6.26 -5.76 7.26
CA ALA A 70 5.72 -6.61 8.32
C ALA A 70 6.85 -7.09 9.27
N SER A 71 6.52 -7.98 10.21
CA SER A 71 7.54 -8.62 11.03
C SER A 71 8.44 -9.56 10.20
N GLY A 72 9.71 -9.63 10.55
CA GLY A 72 10.74 -10.37 9.79
C GLY A 72 10.56 -11.90 9.78
N ASP A 73 9.73 -12.44 10.66
CA ASP A 73 9.33 -13.84 10.67
C ASP A 73 8.13 -14.14 9.74
N SER A 74 7.65 -13.16 8.98
CA SER A 74 6.61 -13.35 7.96
C SER A 74 7.09 -14.21 6.80
N ILE A 75 6.18 -14.95 6.17
CA ILE A 75 6.43 -15.79 4.98
C ILE A 75 5.52 -15.29 3.87
N THR A 76 6.10 -14.90 2.74
CA THR A 76 5.39 -14.33 1.58
C THR A 76 6.22 -14.55 0.32
N SER A 77 5.57 -14.54 -0.86
CA SER A 77 6.28 -14.45 -2.15
C SER A 77 6.67 -13.02 -2.54
N ALA A 78 6.13 -12.00 -1.85
CA ALA A 78 6.48 -10.61 -2.04
C ALA A 78 7.88 -10.28 -1.47
N ARG A 79 8.39 -9.08 -1.77
CA ARG A 79 9.59 -8.57 -1.10
C ARG A 79 9.26 -8.22 0.36
N LEU A 80 9.74 -9.02 1.31
CA LEU A 80 9.59 -8.71 2.74
C LEU A 80 10.55 -7.59 3.16
N VAL A 81 9.99 -6.50 3.70
CA VAL A 81 10.72 -5.43 4.37
C VAL A 81 10.43 -5.55 5.86
N SER A 82 11.43 -6.02 6.62
CA SER A 82 11.29 -6.31 8.04
C SER A 82 11.27 -5.02 8.86
N GLY A 83 10.12 -4.68 9.44
CA GLY A 83 10.02 -3.56 10.39
C GLY A 83 10.53 -3.92 11.80
N PHE A 84 10.49 -5.21 12.16
CA PHE A 84 11.05 -5.73 13.40
C PHE A 84 11.33 -7.24 13.25
N PRO A 85 12.40 -7.81 13.85
CA PRO A 85 12.86 -9.16 13.53
C PRO A 85 11.82 -10.28 13.68
N ARG A 86 10.86 -10.14 14.60
CA ARG A 86 9.84 -11.15 14.89
C ARG A 86 8.54 -10.49 15.33
N SER A 87 7.38 -11.08 15.08
CA SER A 87 6.11 -10.55 15.58
C SER A 87 6.17 -10.20 17.07
N LEU A 88 5.65 -9.02 17.45
CA LEU A 88 5.75 -8.52 18.82
C LEU A 88 5.07 -9.47 19.82
N ARG A 89 4.05 -10.21 19.37
CA ARG A 89 3.42 -11.26 20.19
C ARG A 89 4.36 -12.40 20.52
N LEU A 90 5.11 -12.90 19.54
CA LEU A 90 6.10 -13.96 19.78
C LEU A 90 7.36 -13.45 20.49
N ALA A 91 7.64 -12.15 20.40
CA ALA A 91 8.69 -11.49 21.16
C ALA A 91 8.29 -11.17 22.63
N GLY A 92 7.04 -11.43 23.03
CA GLY A 92 6.56 -11.10 24.38
C GLY A 92 6.34 -9.59 24.61
N LEU A 93 6.21 -8.81 23.54
CA LEU A 93 6.13 -7.35 23.56
C LEU A 93 4.72 -6.80 23.29
N SER A 94 3.70 -7.63 23.05
CA SER A 94 2.34 -7.15 22.75
C SER A 94 1.76 -6.19 23.78
N SER A 95 1.99 -6.45 25.08
CA SER A 95 1.42 -5.65 26.18
C SER A 95 2.41 -4.66 26.79
N SER A 96 3.57 -4.48 26.16
CA SER A 96 4.66 -3.65 26.69
C SER A 96 4.42 -2.13 26.56
N GLY A 97 3.41 -1.72 25.79
CA GLY A 97 3.16 -0.31 25.46
C GLY A 97 4.17 0.32 24.49
N ILE A 98 5.31 -0.31 24.23
CA ILE A 98 6.32 0.19 23.28
C ILE A 98 6.01 -0.19 21.82
N GLY A 99 5.00 -1.03 21.59
CA GLY A 99 4.57 -1.48 20.27
C GLY A 99 4.44 -0.36 19.23
N PRO A 100 3.70 0.74 19.50
CA PRO A 100 3.59 1.86 18.55
C PRO A 100 4.95 2.47 18.19
N GLY A 101 5.86 2.64 19.17
CA GLY A 101 7.21 3.16 18.94
C GLY A 101 8.06 2.27 18.04
N LEU A 102 7.87 0.94 18.13
CA LEU A 102 8.57 -0.03 17.28
C LEU A 102 8.11 -0.02 15.82
N HIS A 103 6.93 0.54 15.52
CA HIS A 103 6.46 0.71 14.14
C HIS A 103 7.03 1.96 13.48
N MET A 104 7.49 2.95 14.26
CA MET A 104 7.94 4.23 13.73
C MET A 104 9.11 4.12 12.73
N PRO A 105 10.14 3.28 12.94
CA PRO A 105 11.21 3.12 11.95
C PRO A 105 10.70 2.56 10.61
N MET A 106 9.79 1.58 10.67
CA MET A 106 9.16 1.00 9.48
C MET A 106 8.32 2.05 8.72
N LEU A 107 7.60 2.89 9.46
CA LEU A 107 6.80 3.97 8.88
C LEU A 107 7.68 5.06 8.26
N ALA A 108 8.74 5.46 8.95
CA ALA A 108 9.70 6.42 8.42
C ALA A 108 10.35 5.91 7.12
N ASP A 109 10.69 4.63 7.05
CA ASP A 109 11.25 4.01 5.84
C ASP A 109 10.25 4.03 4.67
N VAL A 110 9.01 3.58 4.88
CA VAL A 110 8.03 3.52 3.78
C VAL A 110 7.63 4.89 3.28
N TYR A 111 7.43 5.86 4.18
CA TYR A 111 7.02 7.21 3.81
C TYR A 111 8.18 8.05 3.30
N GLY A 112 9.39 7.84 3.84
CA GLY A 112 10.62 8.45 3.32
C GLY A 112 11.00 7.96 1.92
N SER A 113 10.41 6.85 1.47
CA SER A 113 10.64 6.27 0.15
C SER A 113 9.33 6.11 -0.66
N ALA A 114 8.34 6.94 -0.37
CA ALA A 114 7.00 6.88 -0.96
C ALA A 114 6.98 7.03 -2.48
N ASP A 115 7.95 7.74 -3.06
CA ASP A 115 8.15 7.92 -4.50
C ASP A 115 8.43 6.62 -5.27
N ARG A 116 8.86 5.57 -4.55
CA ARG A 116 9.09 4.23 -5.12
C ARG A 116 7.80 3.45 -5.35
N PHE A 117 6.68 3.88 -4.77
CA PHE A 117 5.42 3.15 -4.78
C PHE A 117 4.35 3.92 -5.56
N ASP A 118 3.59 3.19 -6.36
CA ASP A 118 2.36 3.71 -6.97
C ASP A 118 1.22 3.74 -5.93
N ILE A 119 1.23 2.81 -4.98
CA ILE A 119 0.23 2.67 -3.90
C ILE A 119 0.92 2.30 -2.59
N ILE A 120 0.57 2.98 -1.51
CA ILE A 120 0.82 2.56 -0.12
C ILE A 120 -0.51 2.11 0.47
N HIS A 121 -0.70 0.80 0.63
CA HIS A 121 -1.90 0.20 1.20
C HIS A 121 -1.62 -0.15 2.66
N SER A 122 -2.35 0.47 3.58
CA SER A 122 -2.09 0.33 5.01
C SER A 122 -3.19 -0.41 5.76
N HIS A 123 -2.76 -1.30 6.66
CA HIS A 123 -3.58 -2.04 7.61
C HIS A 123 -3.18 -1.79 9.07
N ILE A 124 -2.50 -0.68 9.36
CA ILE A 124 -2.01 -0.35 10.72
C ILE A 124 -2.80 0.78 11.38
N ASP A 125 -4.11 0.82 11.10
CA ASP A 125 -5.07 1.78 11.64
C ASP A 125 -4.60 3.25 11.49
N TYR A 126 -4.93 4.08 12.49
CA TYR A 126 -4.73 5.53 12.50
C TYR A 126 -3.25 5.96 12.49
N TRP A 127 -2.30 5.03 12.60
CA TRP A 127 -0.86 5.34 12.55
C TRP A 127 -0.40 5.85 11.17
N CYS A 128 -1.21 5.65 10.14
CA CYS A 128 -0.97 6.14 8.78
C CYS A 128 -1.69 7.45 8.44
N PHE A 129 -2.39 8.08 9.39
CA PHE A 129 -3.03 9.36 9.11
C PHE A 129 -2.01 10.50 8.95
N PRO A 130 -2.18 11.37 7.94
CA PRO A 130 -1.35 12.56 7.80
C PRO A 130 -1.63 13.51 8.98
N PHE A 131 -0.56 14.02 9.61
CA PHE A 131 -0.61 15.04 10.65
C PHE A 131 -0.37 16.44 10.09
#